data_AF-A0A927Z4S2-F1
#
_entry.id   AF-A0A927Z4S2-F1
#
_cell.length_a   1.000
_cell.length_b   1.000
_cell.length_c   1.000
_cell.angle_alpha   90.00
_cell.angle_beta   90.00
_cell.angle_gamma   90.00
#
_symmetry.space_group_name_H-M   'P 1'
#
loop_
_entity.id
_entity.type
_entity.pdbx_description
1 polymer ?
#
loop_
_entity_poly.entity_id
_entity_poly.type
_entity_poly.pdbx_seq_one_letter_code
_entity_poly.pdbx_strand_id
1 'polypeptide(L)'
;MAETINLRENEYNQVIDKMVEFHSDQIEKINSVITSIRDFSNDKNYFSSESISAFIALLMDTIEEKIMTDLITEFEYSEMVVSSYVKTQMAIDDRTM
;
A
#
# COMPACT_ATOMS: atom_id res chain seq x y z
N MET A 1 -34.51 11.53 4.35
CA MET A 1 -33.25 12.29 4.21
C MET A 1 -32.14 11.68 5.05
N ALA A 2 -32.30 11.51 6.37
CA ALA A 2 -31.27 10.88 7.22
C ALA A 2 -30.85 9.46 6.78
N GLU A 3 -31.79 8.59 6.38
CA GLU A 3 -31.45 7.25 5.86
C GLU A 3 -30.60 7.29 4.58
N THR A 4 -30.86 8.23 3.67
CA THR A 4 -30.12 8.36 2.41
C THR A 4 -28.70 8.89 2.62
N ILE A 5 -28.51 9.79 3.60
CA ILE A 5 -27.19 10.29 4.01
C ILE A 5 -26.36 9.16 4.63
N ASN A 6 -26.95 8.38 5.55
CA ASN A 6 -26.29 7.22 6.15
C ASN A 6 -25.91 6.14 5.13
N LEU A 7 -26.73 5.93 4.10
CA LEU A 7 -26.44 5.00 2.99
C LEU A 7 -25.22 5.47 2.19
N ARG A 8 -25.11 6.76 1.86
CA ARG A 8 -23.96 7.32 1.13
C ARG A 8 -22.68 7.31 1.96
N GLU A 9 -22.75 7.66 3.25
CA GLU A 9 -21.61 7.58 4.16
C GLU A 9 -21.03 6.17 4.21
N ASN A 10 -21.89 5.16 4.29
CA ASN A 10 -21.49 3.76 4.29
C ASN A 10 -20.83 3.35 2.96
N GLU A 11 -21.40 3.76 1.82
CA GLU A 11 -20.79 3.51 0.51
C GLU A 11 -19.40 4.15 0.37
N TYR A 12 -19.21 5.37 0.88
CA TYR A 12 -17.91 6.01 0.85
C TYR A 12 -16.87 5.34 1.77
N ASN A 13 -17.27 4.96 2.98
CA ASN A 13 -16.40 4.22 3.90
C ASN A 13 -15.97 2.87 3.28
N GLN A 14 -16.88 2.17 2.60
CA GLN A 14 -16.54 0.93 1.88
C GLN A 14 -15.51 1.13 0.76
N VAL A 15 -15.50 2.28 0.09
CA VAL A 15 -14.49 2.59 -0.93
C VAL A 15 -13.12 2.78 -0.28
N ILE A 16 -13.05 3.49 0.84
CA ILE A 16 -11.81 3.69 1.60
C ILE A 16 -11.29 2.34 2.11
N ASP A 17 -12.15 1.52 2.72
CA ASP A 17 -11.77 0.21 3.24
C ASP A 17 -11.21 -0.70 2.14
N LYS A 18 -11.86 -0.75 0.97
CA LYS A 18 -11.37 -1.52 -0.18
C LYS A 18 -10.04 -1.01 -0.72
N MET A 19 -9.81 0.30 -0.66
CA MET A 19 -8.55 0.90 -1.10
C MET A 19 -7.41 0.53 -0.16
N VAL A 20 -7.62 0.63 1.15
CA VAL A 20 -6.66 0.20 2.19
C VAL A 20 -6.36 -1.30 2.07
N GLU A 21 -7.40 -2.13 1.90
CA GLU A 21 -7.24 -3.58 1.71
C GLU A 21 -6.40 -3.88 0.45
N PHE A 22 -6.69 -3.22 -0.66
CA PHE A 22 -5.97 -3.39 -1.92
C PHE A 22 -4.50 -2.98 -1.79
N HIS A 23 -4.22 -1.82 -1.20
CA HIS A 23 -2.84 -1.36 -0.98
C HIS A 23 -2.05 -2.28 -0.05
N SER A 24 -2.69 -2.80 1.00
CA SER A 24 -2.09 -3.77 1.92
C SER A 24 -1.71 -5.07 1.19
N ASP A 25 -2.60 -5.61 0.35
CA ASP A 25 -2.34 -6.78 -0.49
C ASP A 25 -1.20 -6.55 -1.49
N GLN A 26 -1.10 -5.34 -2.08
CA GLN A 26 0.03 -5.00 -2.95
C GLN A 26 1.36 -4.97 -2.20
N ILE A 27 1.40 -4.38 -1.00
CA ILE A 27 2.60 -4.35 -0.14
C ILE A 27 3.03 -5.77 0.20
N GLU A 28 2.09 -6.63 0.60
CA GLU A 28 2.38 -8.03 0.95
C GLU A 28 2.98 -8.80 -0.24
N LYS A 29 2.40 -8.63 -1.44
CA LYS A 29 2.92 -9.25 -2.67
C LYS A 29 4.33 -8.79 -3.01
N ILE A 30 4.62 -7.50 -2.88
CA ILE A 30 5.97 -6.98 -3.14
C ILE A 30 6.97 -7.55 -2.11
N ASN A 31 6.62 -7.56 -0.83
CA ASN A 31 7.45 -8.15 0.22
C ASN A 31 7.72 -9.64 -0.02
N SER A 32 6.72 -10.39 -0.52
CA SER A 32 6.88 -11.79 -0.89
C SER A 32 7.89 -11.98 -2.03
N VAL A 33 7.86 -11.11 -3.04
CA VAL A 33 8.83 -11.14 -4.15
C VAL A 33 10.23 -10.80 -3.67
N ILE A 34 10.38 -9.75 -2.84
CA ILE A 34 11.68 -9.37 -2.26
C ILE A 34 12.27 -10.53 -1.46
N THR A 35 11.46 -11.14 -0.59
CA THR A 35 11.88 -12.30 0.21
C THR A 35 12.32 -13.46 -0.69
N SER A 36 11.54 -13.76 -1.73
CA SER A 36 11.85 -14.83 -2.68
C SER A 36 13.18 -14.59 -3.42
N ILE A 37 13.45 -13.34 -3.83
CA ILE A 37 14.71 -12.97 -4.48
C ILE A 37 15.88 -13.07 -3.50
N ARG A 38 15.69 -12.63 -2.24
CA ARG A 38 16.71 -12.73 -1.19
C ARG A 38 17.04 -14.19 -0.90
N ASP A 39 16.04 -15.05 -0.76
CA ASP A 39 16.23 -16.49 -0.54
C ASP A 39 16.97 -17.14 -1.72
N PHE A 40 16.57 -16.82 -2.95
CA PHE A 40 17.25 -17.27 -4.15
C PHE A 40 18.72 -16.82 -4.20
N SER A 41 19.01 -15.59 -3.76
CA SER A 41 20.37 -15.04 -3.74
C SER A 41 21.29 -15.68 -2.69
N ASN A 42 20.71 -16.19 -1.61
CA ASN A 42 21.42 -16.85 -0.51
C ASN A 42 21.61 -18.35 -0.74
N ASP A 43 20.91 -18.93 -1.71
CA ASP A 43 21.10 -20.33 -2.08
C ASP A 43 22.41 -20.50 -2.86
N LYS A 44 23.36 -21.18 -2.19
CA LYS A 44 24.72 -21.47 -2.68
C LYS A 44 24.76 -22.31 -3.95
N ASN A 45 23.63 -22.90 -4.37
CA ASN A 45 23.53 -23.65 -5.62
C ASN A 45 23.37 -22.74 -6.86
N TYR A 46 22.92 -21.50 -6.68
CA TYR A 46 22.63 -20.59 -7.81
C TYR A 46 23.70 -19.52 -8.01
N PHE A 47 24.30 -19.03 -6.93
CA PHE A 47 25.41 -18.07 -7.01
C PHE A 47 26.65 -18.64 -6.32
N SER A 48 27.69 -18.91 -7.11
CA SER A 48 28.98 -19.39 -6.60
C SER A 48 29.87 -18.26 -6.07
N SER A 49 29.47 -17.00 -6.27
CA SER A 49 30.25 -15.81 -5.92
C SER A 49 29.56 -15.03 -4.80
N GLU A 50 30.21 -14.98 -3.64
CA GLU A 50 29.73 -14.23 -2.47
C GLU A 50 29.50 -12.73 -2.78
N SER A 51 30.25 -12.15 -3.72
CA SER A 51 30.06 -10.74 -4.10
C SER A 51 28.74 -10.49 -4.84
N ILE A 52 28.24 -11.46 -5.60
CA ILE A 52 26.95 -11.35 -6.30
C ILE A 52 25.81 -11.46 -5.28
N SER A 53 25.86 -12.45 -4.38
CA SER A 53 24.87 -12.59 -3.30
C SER A 53 24.85 -11.35 -2.41
N ALA A 54 26.01 -10.79 -2.04
CA ALA A 54 26.10 -9.57 -1.26
C ALA A 54 25.52 -8.35 -1.99
N PHE A 55 25.73 -8.23 -3.30
CA PHE A 55 25.15 -7.16 -4.10
C PHE A 55 23.63 -7.28 -4.21
N ILE A 56 23.10 -8.48 -4.40
CA ILE A 56 21.64 -8.71 -4.43
C ILE A 56 21.02 -8.40 -3.07
N ALA A 57 21.65 -8.83 -1.97
CA ALA A 57 21.20 -8.48 -0.63
C ALA A 57 21.12 -6.95 -0.44
N LEU A 58 22.19 -6.21 -0.79
CA LEU A 58 22.20 -4.75 -0.72
C LEU A 58 21.10 -4.10 -1.57
N LEU A 59 20.82 -4.65 -2.76
CA LEU A 59 19.75 -4.18 -3.63
C LEU A 59 18.38 -4.40 -2.97
N MET A 60 18.14 -5.57 -2.38
CA MET A 60 16.90 -5.87 -1.65
C MET A 60 16.74 -4.96 -0.43
N ASP A 61 17.80 -4.72 0.33
CA ASP A 61 17.78 -3.80 1.48
C ASP A 61 17.41 -2.38 1.03
N THR A 62 17.95 -1.92 -0.10
CA THR A 62 17.62 -0.60 -0.66
C THR A 62 16.15 -0.50 -1.08
N ILE A 63 15.59 -1.57 -1.67
CA ILE A 63 14.18 -1.62 -2.05
C ILE A 63 13.30 -1.58 -0.80
N GLU A 64 13.62 -2.38 0.23
CA GLU A 64 12.86 -2.42 1.49
C GLU A 64 12.95 -1.09 2.25
N GLU A 65 14.13 -0.49 2.38
CA GLU A 65 14.29 0.72 3.20
C GLU A 65 13.74 1.98 2.53
N LYS A 66 13.98 2.16 1.22
CA LYS A 66 13.59 3.39 0.52
C LYS A 66 12.29 3.24 -0.25
N ILE A 67 12.25 2.27 -1.17
CA ILE A 67 11.15 2.18 -2.13
C ILE A 67 9.85 1.76 -1.42
N MET A 68 9.92 0.78 -0.52
CA MET A 68 8.74 0.35 0.23
C MET A 68 8.25 1.43 1.19
N THR A 69 9.17 2.13 1.88
CA THR A 69 8.81 3.25 2.76
C THR A 69 8.10 4.37 1.98
N ASP A 70 8.65 4.76 0.83
CA ASP A 70 8.02 5.78 -0.03
C ASP A 70 6.66 5.31 -0.54
N LEU A 71 6.55 4.05 -0.97
CA LEU A 71 5.29 3.48 -1.45
C LEU A 71 4.20 3.45 -0.38
N ILE A 72 4.53 3.01 0.83
CA ILE A 72 3.60 2.99 1.98
C ILE A 72 3.14 4.43 2.28
N THR A 73 4.07 5.38 2.31
CA THR A 73 3.76 6.80 2.56
C THR A 73 2.81 7.37 1.51
N GLU A 74 3.02 7.06 0.24
CA GLU A 74 2.15 7.52 -0.84
C GLU A 74 0.77 6.84 -0.82
N PHE A 75 0.69 5.56 -0.43
CA PHE A 75 -0.58 4.87 -0.21
C PHE A 75 -1.37 5.52 0.93
N GLU A 76 -0.76 5.71 2.10
CA GLU A 76 -1.39 6.40 3.23
C GLU A 76 -1.84 7.83 2.86
N TYR A 77 -1.00 8.55 2.11
CA TYR A 77 -1.34 9.90 1.64
C TYR A 77 -2.55 9.88 0.71
N SER A 78 -2.58 8.94 -0.24
CA SER A 78 -3.70 8.81 -1.17
C SER A 78 -5.02 8.47 -0.45
N GLU A 79 -4.97 7.58 0.54
CA GLU A 79 -6.11 7.20 1.38
C GLU A 79 -6.61 8.40 2.19
N MET A 80 -5.69 9.18 2.77
CA MET A 80 -6.01 10.41 3.50
C MET A 80 -6.68 11.45 2.59
N VAL A 81 -6.19 11.64 1.37
CA VAL A 81 -6.76 12.59 0.39
C VAL A 81 -8.17 12.15 -0.01
N VAL A 82 -8.37 10.87 -0.32
CA VAL A 82 -9.69 10.33 -0.66
C VAL A 82 -10.65 10.46 0.52
N SER A 83 -10.21 10.11 1.74
CA SER A 83 -11.00 10.27 2.97
C SER A 83 -11.42 11.73 3.20
N SER A 84 -10.50 12.67 2.98
CA SER A 84 -10.75 14.11 3.14
C SER A 84 -11.73 14.64 2.10
N TYR A 85 -11.61 14.19 0.85
CA TYR A 85 -12.53 14.53 -0.23
C TYR A 85 -13.95 14.04 0.08
N VAL A 86 -14.09 12.77 0.48
CA VAL A 86 -15.37 12.17 0.90
C VAL A 86 -16.02 12.98 2.02
N LYS A 87 -15.28 13.26 3.10
CA LYS A 87 -15.80 14.03 4.24
C LYS A 87 -16.25 15.43 3.84
N THR A 88 -15.51 16.07 2.93
CA THR A 88 -15.86 17.39 2.40
C THR A 88 -17.14 17.32 1.58
N GLN A 89 -17.27 16.31 0.71
CA GLN A 89 -18.47 16.13 -0.10
C GLN A 89 -19.71 15.84 0.76
N MET A 90 -19.59 14.98 1.77
CA MET A 90 -20.68 14.72 2.72
C MET A 90 -21.14 16.00 3.43
N ALA A 91 -20.19 16.83 3.88
CA ALA A 91 -20.52 18.09 4.53
C ALA A 91 -21.19 19.13 3.59
N ILE A 92 -20.93 19.06 2.28
CA ILE A 92 -21.62 19.88 1.27
C ILE A 92 -23.03 19.35 1.02
N ASP A 93 -23.17 18.04 0.86
CA ASP A 93 -24.46 17.38 0.67
C ASP A 93 -25.40 17.68 1.86
N ASP A 94 -24.90 17.60 3.10
CA ASP A 94 -25.66 17.92 4.33
C ASP A 94 -26.13 19.39 4.40
N ARG A 95 -25.42 20.32 3.76
CA ARG A 95 -25.77 21.76 3.75
C ARG A 95 -26.75 22.13 2.64
N THR A 96 -26.91 21.28 1.63
CA THR A 96 -27.71 21.55 0.43
C THR A 96 -29.03 20.78 0.39
N MET A 97 -29.27 19.90 1.38
CA MET A 97 -30.53 19.19 1.65
C MET A 97 -31.32 19.84 2.79
#